data_AF-A0A380K9F0-F1
#
_entry.id   AF-A0A380K9F0-F1
#
_cell.length_a   1.000
_cell.length_b   1.000
_cell.length_c   1.000
_cell.angle_alpha   90.00
_cell.angle_beta   90.00
_cell.angle_gamma   90.00
#
_symmetry.space_group_name_H-M   'P 1'
#
loop_
_entity.id
_entity.type
_entity.pdbx_description
1 polymer ?
#
loop_
_entity_poly.entity_id
_entity_poly.type
_entity_poly.pdbx_seq_one_letter_code
_entity_poly.pdbx_strand_id
1 'polypeptide(L)'
;MLDLTSHRACQLAFSDGHTHDFTLFKESIGYSLPQSTLVFVDLGYLGILKFHENTFIPAKRSKHHLLTQEDKQLNREIAKMRIEVERYNAKFKTF
;
A
#
# COMPACT_ATOMS: atom_id res chain seq x y z
N MET A 1 5.57 2.42 -6.53
CA MET A 1 4.20 2.98 -6.62
C MET A 1 3.61 2.63 -7.97
N LEU A 2 2.44 1.98 -7.98
CA LEU A 2 1.68 1.64 -9.18
C LEU A 2 0.51 2.64 -9.31
N ASP A 3 0.36 3.29 -10.46
CA ASP A 3 -0.87 4.03 -10.76
C ASP A 3 -1.91 3.05 -11.31
N LEU A 4 -3.00 2.91 -10.57
CA LEU A 4 -4.11 2.01 -10.89
C LEU A 4 -4.96 2.49 -12.06
N THR A 5 -4.87 3.78 -12.43
CA THR A 5 -5.61 4.34 -13.57
C THR A 5 -4.92 4.00 -14.88
N SER A 6 -3.61 4.23 -14.96
CA SER A 6 -2.82 3.93 -16.16
C SER A 6 -2.22 2.53 -16.17
N HIS A 7 -2.32 1.78 -15.07
CA HIS A 7 -1.64 0.51 -14.81
C HIS A 7 -0.12 0.56 -15.04
N ARG A 8 0.53 1.71 -14.73
CA ARG A 8 1.97 1.92 -14.89
C ARG A 8 2.68 2.05 -13.55
N ALA A 9 3.88 1.46 -13.47
CA ALA A 9 4.77 1.73 -12.35
C ALA A 9 5.32 3.17 -12.48
N CYS A 10 4.90 4.07 -11.61
CA CYS A 10 5.35 5.47 -11.61
C CYS A 10 6.68 5.65 -10.86
N GLN A 11 6.98 4.74 -9.92
CA GLN A 11 8.21 4.78 -9.16
C GLN A 11 8.58 3.39 -8.64
N LEU A 12 9.87 3.09 -8.67
CA LEU A 12 10.48 1.91 -8.07
C LEU A 12 11.54 2.35 -7.08
N ALA A 13 11.66 1.62 -5.98
CA ALA A 13 12.70 1.82 -4.98
C ALA A 13 13.25 0.45 -4.60
N PHE A 14 14.55 0.38 -4.36
CA PHE A 14 15.26 -0.87 -4.04
C PHE A 14 16.10 -0.64 -2.80
N SER A 15 16.24 -1.69 -2.00
CA SER A 15 17.10 -1.72 -0.81
C SER A 15 17.59 -3.14 -0.57
N ASP A 16 18.54 -3.27 0.34
CA ASP A 16 18.96 -4.56 0.86
C ASP A 16 17.81 -5.28 1.58
N GLY A 17 17.90 -6.61 1.67
CA GLY A 17 16.83 -7.48 2.18
C GLY A 17 16.50 -7.31 3.67
N HIS A 18 17.25 -6.50 4.41
CA HIS A 18 17.01 -6.21 5.83
C HIS A 18 16.18 -4.94 6.06
N THR A 19 16.02 -4.11 5.04
CA THR A 19 15.25 -2.87 5.15
C THR A 19 13.76 -3.17 5.08
N HIS A 20 13.01 -2.68 6.06
CA HIS A 20 11.56 -2.82 6.07
C HIS A 20 10.90 -1.99 4.96
N ASP A 21 9.92 -2.54 4.25
CA ASP A 21 9.25 -1.89 3.11
C ASP A 21 8.70 -0.50 3.43
N PHE A 22 8.19 -0.28 4.65
CA PHE A 22 7.70 1.04 5.07
C PHE A 22 8.83 2.06 5.28
N THR A 23 10.03 1.62 5.69
CA THR A 23 11.20 2.50 5.76
C THR A 23 11.63 2.92 4.37
N LEU A 24 11.78 1.95 3.45
CA LEU A 24 12.09 2.23 2.05
C LEU A 24 11.06 3.17 1.40
N PHE A 25 9.77 2.99 1.70
CA PHE A 25 8.73 3.90 1.23
C PHE A 25 8.89 5.34 1.74
N LYS A 26 9.12 5.52 3.04
CA LYS A 26 9.30 6.86 3.64
C LYS A 26 10.51 7.58 3.04
N GLU A 27 11.61 6.85 2.87
CA GLU A 27 12.87 7.40 2.33
C GLU A 27 12.82 7.67 0.83
N SER A 28 11.94 6.99 0.08
CA SER A 28 11.79 7.18 -1.36
C SER A 28 10.81 8.30 -1.71
N ILE A 29 9.51 8.13 -1.45
CA ILE A 29 8.48 9.10 -1.84
C ILE A 29 7.52 9.48 -0.71
N GLY A 30 7.50 8.71 0.38
CA GLY A 30 6.41 8.79 1.36
C GLY A 30 6.12 10.20 1.85
N TYR A 31 7.16 10.97 2.23
CA TYR A 31 6.98 12.35 2.71
C TYR A 31 6.74 13.39 1.60
N SER A 32 7.08 13.07 0.36
CA SER A 32 6.91 13.93 -0.81
C SER A 32 5.62 13.63 -1.57
N LEU A 33 4.81 12.68 -1.09
CA LEU A 33 3.60 12.26 -1.74
C LEU A 33 2.54 13.38 -1.69
N PRO A 34 1.95 13.79 -2.85
CA PRO A 34 0.93 14.83 -2.86
C PRO A 34 -0.32 14.40 -2.08
N GLN A 35 -0.80 15.24 -1.16
CA GLN A 35 -2.00 14.96 -0.33
C GLN A 35 -3.29 14.74 -1.14
N SER A 36 -3.34 15.23 -2.37
CA SER A 36 -4.44 14.98 -3.31
C SER A 36 -4.45 13.57 -3.90
N THR A 37 -3.35 12.81 -3.73
CA THR A 37 -3.22 11.46 -4.26
C THR A 37 -3.98 10.50 -3.37
N LEU A 38 -4.84 9.68 -3.94
CA LEU A 38 -5.46 8.60 -3.19
C LEU A 38 -4.53 7.38 -3.18
N VAL A 39 -4.22 6.87 -1.98
CA VAL A 39 -3.29 5.75 -1.81
C VAL A 39 -3.97 4.53 -1.23
N PHE A 40 -3.64 3.35 -1.76
CA PHE A 40 -4.02 2.07 -1.18
C PHE A 40 -2.77 1.32 -0.73
N VAL A 41 -2.70 0.93 0.54
CA VAL A 41 -1.53 0.26 1.13
C VAL A 41 -1.93 -0.88 2.06
N ASP A 42 -0.97 -1.75 2.34
CA ASP A 42 -1.12 -2.83 3.31
C ASP A 42 -1.13 -2.34 4.76
N LEU A 43 -1.62 -3.20 5.67
CA LEU A 43 -1.62 -2.95 7.12
C LEU A 43 -0.24 -2.58 7.71
N GLY A 44 0.85 -3.07 7.11
CA GLY A 44 2.22 -2.74 7.52
C GLY A 44 2.59 -1.26 7.33
N TYR A 45 1.76 -0.50 6.59
CA TYR A 45 1.94 0.91 6.30
C TYR A 45 1.11 1.83 7.20
N LEU A 46 0.49 1.32 8.28
CA LEU A 46 -0.39 2.10 9.16
C LEU A 46 0.19 3.46 9.61
N GLY A 47 1.51 3.56 9.74
CA GLY A 47 2.20 4.80 10.09
C GLY A 47 2.07 5.93 9.05
N ILE A 48 1.67 5.64 7.81
CA ILE A 48 1.45 6.63 6.74
C ILE A 48 0.39 7.66 7.10
N LEU A 49 -0.64 7.26 7.88
CA LEU A 49 -1.73 8.13 8.30
C LEU A 49 -1.24 9.30 9.17
N LYS A 50 -0.02 9.25 9.69
CA LYS A 50 0.60 10.37 10.43
C LYS A 50 1.00 11.54 9.54
N PHE A 51 1.13 11.32 8.22
CA PHE A 51 1.61 12.34 7.28
C PHE A 51 0.88 12.34 5.93
N HIS A 52 -0.06 11.43 5.71
CA HIS A 52 -0.88 11.39 4.49
C HIS A 52 -2.26 10.80 4.77
N GLU A 53 -3.26 11.68 4.92
CA GLU A 53 -4.62 11.31 5.33
C GLU A 53 -5.42 10.60 4.23
N ASN A 54 -5.13 10.90 2.96
CA ASN A 54 -5.83 10.35 1.80
C ASN A 54 -5.36 8.92 1.47
N THR A 55 -5.40 8.05 2.47
CA THR A 55 -4.91 6.67 2.40
C THR A 55 -5.96 5.67 2.86
N PHE A 56 -6.24 4.67 2.02
CA PHE A 56 -7.01 3.48 2.39
C PHE A 56 -6.09 2.35 2.86
N ILE A 57 -6.42 1.82 4.03
CA ILE A 57 -5.74 0.68 4.65
C ILE A 57 -6.79 -0.38 4.99
N PRO A 58 -6.56 -1.67 4.69
CA PRO A 58 -7.49 -2.72 5.04
C PRO A 58 -7.86 -2.70 6.52
N ALA A 59 -9.15 -2.85 6.83
CA ALA A 59 -9.62 -2.97 8.20
C ALA A 59 -9.13 -4.29 8.81
N LYS A 60 -8.57 -4.22 10.02
CA LYS A 60 -8.09 -5.39 10.78
C LYS A 60 -9.17 -5.88 11.73
N ARG A 61 -9.55 -7.15 11.61
CA ARG A 61 -10.41 -7.82 12.59
C ARG A 61 -9.70 -7.92 13.95
N SER A 62 -10.40 -7.61 15.04
CA SER A 62 -9.94 -7.88 16.40
C SER A 62 -11.02 -8.61 17.21
N LYS A 63 -10.66 -9.09 18.41
CA LYS A 63 -11.60 -9.79 19.31
C LYS A 63 -12.84 -8.92 19.64
N HIS A 64 -12.64 -7.62 19.77
CA HIS A 64 -13.67 -6.66 20.17
C HIS A 64 -14.23 -5.84 19.01
N HIS A 65 -13.61 -5.93 17.82
CA HIS A 65 -14.03 -5.19 16.63
C HIS A 65 -14.11 -6.17 15.46
N LEU A 66 -15.31 -6.67 15.23
CA LEU A 66 -15.63 -7.46 14.04
C LEU A 66 -15.69 -6.54 12.82
N LEU A 67 -15.32 -7.07 11.66
CA LEU A 67 -15.43 -6.36 10.40
C LEU A 67 -16.90 -6.22 10.01
N THR A 68 -17.30 -5.00 9.68
CA THR A 68 -18.60 -4.72 9.08
C THR A 68 -18.67 -5.31 7.65
N GLN A 69 -19.83 -5.24 7.02
CA GLN A 69 -19.96 -5.70 5.64
C GLN A 69 -19.23 -4.75 4.68
N GLU A 70 -19.23 -3.46 5.00
CA GLU A 70 -18.53 -2.39 4.32
C GLU A 70 -17.00 -2.59 4.42
N ASP A 71 -16.49 -2.93 5.61
CA ASP A 71 -15.07 -3.24 5.81
C ASP A 71 -14.63 -4.42 4.94
N LYS A 72 -15.43 -5.49 4.90
CA LYS A 72 -15.13 -6.66 4.08
C LYS A 72 -15.19 -6.33 2.60
N GLN A 73 -16.13 -5.49 2.18
CA GLN A 73 -16.25 -5.04 0.81
C GLN A 73 -15.02 -4.23 0.39
N LEU A 74 -14.60 -3.26 1.21
CA LEU A 74 -13.42 -2.45 0.95
C LEU A 74 -12.15 -3.31 0.95
N ASN A 75 -11.97 -4.18 1.93
CA ASN A 75 -10.83 -5.11 1.99
C ASN A 75 -10.74 -5.99 0.74
N ARG A 76 -11.89 -6.41 0.18
CA ARG A 76 -11.93 -7.21 -1.05
C ARG A 76 -11.45 -6.40 -2.27
N GLU A 77 -11.84 -5.14 -2.39
CA GLU A 77 -11.36 -4.29 -3.48
C GLU A 77 -9.85 -3.99 -3.33
N ILE A 78 -9.37 -3.71 -2.12
CA ILE A 78 -7.92 -3.53 -1.86
C ILE A 78 -7.15 -4.82 -2.20
N ALA A 79 -7.67 -6.00 -1.85
CA ALA A 79 -7.04 -7.27 -2.19
C ALA A 79 -6.92 -7.49 -3.70
N LYS A 80 -7.88 -7.04 -4.52
CA LYS A 80 -7.75 -7.10 -5.99
C LYS A 80 -6.63 -6.20 -6.50
N MET A 81 -6.55 -4.95 -6.00
CA MET A 81 -5.48 -4.01 -6.37
C MET A 81 -4.10 -4.57 -6.01
N ARG A 82 -3.99 -5.25 -4.86
CA ARG A 82 -2.74 -5.90 -4.44
C ARG A 82 -2.23 -6.96 -5.42
N ILE A 83 -3.12 -7.73 -6.05
CA ILE A 83 -2.71 -8.75 -7.03
C ILE A 83 -1.92 -8.10 -8.17
N GLU A 84 -2.30 -6.90 -8.60
CA GLU A 84 -1.56 -6.17 -9.65
C GLU A 84 -0.18 -5.70 -9.15
N VAL A 85 -0.13 -5.15 -7.94
CA VAL A 85 1.14 -4.72 -7.32
C VAL A 85 2.09 -5.90 -7.13
N GLU A 86 1.59 -7.04 -6.65
CA GLU A 86 2.38 -8.26 -6.45
C GLU A 86 2.90 -8.83 -7.79
N ARG A 87 2.10 -8.79 -8.85
CA ARG A 87 2.54 -9.15 -10.22
C ARG A 87 3.67 -8.24 -10.70
N TYR A 88 3.58 -6.94 -10.45
CA TYR A 88 4.67 -6.01 -10.78
C TYR A 88 5.92 -6.30 -9.95
N ASN A 89 5.78 -6.45 -8.64
CA ASN A 89 6.89 -6.78 -7.74
C ASN A 89 7.60 -8.08 -8.16
N ALA A 90 6.86 -9.12 -8.57
CA ALA A 90 7.43 -10.39 -9.01
C ALA A 90 8.33 -10.24 -10.26
N LYS A 91 8.06 -9.28 -11.15
CA LYS A 91 8.93 -9.01 -12.32
C LYS A 91 10.30 -8.45 -11.92
N PHE A 92 10.36 -7.75 -10.79
CA PHE A 92 11.59 -7.12 -10.29
C PHE A 92 12.28 -7.94 -9.19
N LYS A 93 11.55 -8.86 -8.56
CA LYS A 93 12.06 -9.84 -7.59
C LYS A 93 12.41 -11.17 -8.27
N THR A 94 13.14 -11.12 -9.38
CA THR A 94 13.78 -12.31 -9.96
C THR A 94 15.01 -12.64 -9.15
N PHE A 95 14.93 -13.74 -8.39
CA PHE A 95 16.06 -14.38 -7.71
C PHE A 95 16.82 -15.30 -8.67
#